data_AF-A0A4U0P688-F1
#
_entry.id   AF-A0A4U0P688-F1
#
_cell.length_a   1.000
_cell.length_b   1.000
_cell.length_c   1.000
_cell.angle_alpha   90.00
_cell.angle_beta   90.00
_cell.angle_gamma   90.00
#
_symmetry.space_group_name_H-M   'P 1'
#
loop_
_entity.id
_entity.type
_entity.pdbx_description
1 polymer ?
#
loop_
_entity_poly.entity_id
_entity_poly.type
_entity_poly.pdbx_seq_one_letter_code
_entity_poly.pdbx_strand_id
1 'polypeptide(L)'
;MLFYTASDKEILKIRKEIFLERGIPALYKKGFVKAPFSGSLFGWHPGIGHLYQLCRISDSKFLEMVSVDILRGDRWIQVGLNIFKLTPAVDDIEQLQGLSGIQYSIPPNSLTSMRLHSDDIRGIPLFSCDFMADHHKLKYSFTKNGFEKQVNKLSNRIEKDLNDIDFFIKRWHELYSPIKTTWEGFIEGFESMTLAERLAATGLTKRFENARKKDKEETKRILKWLKVDDSFADEGKSNSFQVL
;
A
#
# COMPACT_ATOMS: atom_id res chain seq x y z
N MET A 1 -40.16 -15.31 -0.23
CA MET A 1 -39.48 -14.28 0.58
C MET A 1 -38.37 -13.69 -0.27
N LEU A 2 -38.47 -12.42 -0.69
CA LEU A 2 -37.42 -11.78 -1.49
C LEU A 2 -36.32 -11.28 -0.55
N PHE A 3 -35.14 -11.88 -0.65
CA PHE A 3 -33.94 -11.38 0.00
C PHE A 3 -33.46 -10.12 -0.72
N TYR A 4 -33.06 -9.09 0.02
CA TYR A 4 -32.45 -7.90 -0.57
C TYR A 4 -31.05 -8.26 -1.07
N THR A 5 -30.78 -7.94 -2.33
CA THR A 5 -29.46 -8.09 -2.96
C THR A 5 -29.14 -6.81 -3.71
N ALA A 6 -28.14 -6.07 -3.21
CA ALA A 6 -27.60 -4.92 -3.91
C ALA A 6 -26.87 -5.38 -5.18
N SER A 7 -27.04 -4.64 -6.28
CA SER A 7 -26.30 -4.91 -7.52
C SER A 7 -24.81 -4.54 -7.38
N ASP A 8 -23.93 -5.12 -8.20
CA ASP A 8 -22.50 -4.76 -8.19
C ASP A 8 -22.26 -3.26 -8.46
N LYS A 9 -23.09 -2.67 -9.32
CA LYS A 9 -23.05 -1.23 -9.60
C LYS A 9 -23.42 -0.39 -8.37
N GLU A 10 -24.43 -0.82 -7.61
CA GLU A 10 -24.84 -0.18 -6.36
C GLU A 10 -23.77 -0.34 -5.28
N ILE A 11 -23.19 -1.53 -5.12
CA ILE A 11 -22.10 -1.80 -4.18
C ILE A 11 -20.88 -0.95 -4.48
N LEU A 12 -20.50 -0.81 -5.76
CA LEU A 12 -19.41 0.04 -6.19
C LEU A 12 -19.69 1.52 -5.89
N LYS A 13 -20.90 1.98 -6.21
CA LYS A 13 -21.34 3.36 -5.96
C LYS A 13 -21.27 3.70 -4.47
N ILE A 14 -21.82 2.82 -3.61
CA ILE A 14 -21.84 3.01 -2.16
C ILE A 14 -20.43 3.09 -1.58
N ARG A 15 -19.53 2.17 -1.95
CA ARG A 15 -18.15 2.19 -1.46
C ARG A 15 -17.41 3.46 -1.87
N LYS A 16 -17.58 3.89 -3.12
CA LYS A 16 -17.06 5.16 -3.62
C LYS A 16 -17.61 6.34 -2.81
N GLU A 17 -18.92 6.39 -2.55
CA GLU A 17 -19.55 7.46 -1.78
C GLU A 17 -19.04 7.50 -0.34
N ILE A 18 -18.93 6.34 0.33
CA ILE A 18 -18.31 6.25 1.66
C ILE A 18 -16.93 6.91 1.66
N PHE A 19 -16.07 6.57 0.68
CA PHE A 19 -14.72 7.10 0.66
C PHE A 19 -14.68 8.60 0.33
N LEU A 20 -15.49 9.07 -0.62
CA LEU A 20 -15.57 10.49 -0.97
C LEU A 20 -16.10 11.35 0.19
N GLU A 21 -17.11 10.87 0.91
CA GLU A 21 -17.80 11.64 1.95
C GLU A 21 -17.10 11.57 3.30
N ARG A 22 -16.41 10.45 3.60
CA ARG A 22 -15.82 10.20 4.92
C ARG A 22 -14.31 9.99 4.87
N GLY A 23 -13.82 9.27 3.87
CA GLY A 23 -12.40 8.92 3.79
C GLY A 23 -11.51 10.09 3.38
N ILE A 24 -11.82 10.74 2.26
CA ILE A 24 -11.06 11.91 1.79
C ILE A 24 -11.07 13.03 2.83
N PRO A 25 -12.21 13.43 3.43
CA PRO A 25 -12.21 14.47 4.46
C PRO A 25 -11.41 14.09 5.70
N ALA A 26 -11.41 12.82 6.13
CA ALA A 26 -10.59 12.36 7.25
C ALA A 26 -9.09 12.50 6.94
N LEU A 27 -8.66 12.11 5.75
CA LEU A 27 -7.27 12.29 5.30
C LEU A 27 -6.87 13.77 5.17
N TYR A 28 -7.75 14.61 4.63
CA TYR A 28 -7.50 16.06 4.51
C TYR A 28 -7.33 16.73 5.88
N LYS A 29 -8.12 16.35 6.89
CA LYS A 29 -7.92 16.81 8.27
C LYS A 29 -6.55 16.43 8.85
N LYS A 30 -5.91 15.40 8.28
CA LYS A 30 -4.57 14.92 8.65
C LYS A 30 -3.46 15.46 7.77
N GLY A 31 -3.76 16.47 6.94
CA GLY A 31 -2.78 17.14 6.08
C GLY A 31 -2.42 16.37 4.81
N PHE A 32 -3.11 15.26 4.52
CA PHE A 32 -2.99 14.63 3.21
C PHE A 32 -3.69 15.48 2.16
N VAL A 33 -3.11 15.52 0.97
CA VAL A 33 -3.68 16.14 -0.22
C VAL A 33 -3.72 15.13 -1.35
N LYS A 34 -4.43 15.45 -2.44
CA LYS A 34 -4.32 14.68 -3.69
C LYS A 34 -2.85 14.65 -4.12
N ALA A 35 -2.36 13.47 -4.53
CA ALA A 35 -0.99 13.34 -4.96
C ALA A 35 -0.68 14.25 -6.18
N PRO A 36 0.38 15.09 -6.11
CA PRO A 36 0.65 16.16 -7.09
C PRO A 36 1.32 15.66 -8.38
N PHE A 37 1.60 14.37 -8.48
CA PHE A 37 2.31 13.77 -9.60
C PHE A 37 1.51 13.79 -10.91
N SER A 38 2.22 13.86 -12.04
CA SER A 38 1.65 13.59 -13.35
C SER A 38 1.15 12.14 -13.41
N GLY A 39 -0.12 11.98 -13.78
CA GLY A 39 -0.76 10.66 -13.82
C GLY A 39 -1.21 10.11 -12.47
N SER A 40 -1.27 10.93 -11.41
CA SER A 40 -1.82 10.49 -10.13
C SER A 40 -3.25 9.97 -10.28
N LEU A 41 -3.51 8.82 -9.67
CA LEU A 41 -4.81 8.16 -9.75
C LEU A 41 -5.79 8.87 -8.83
N PHE A 42 -6.87 9.44 -9.38
CA PHE A 42 -7.86 10.16 -8.58
C PHE A 42 -9.23 10.17 -9.25
N GLY A 43 -9.95 9.06 -9.14
CA GLY A 43 -11.30 8.92 -9.66
C GLY A 43 -11.53 7.62 -10.41
N TRP A 44 -12.34 7.68 -11.46
CA TRP A 44 -12.75 6.52 -12.25
C TRP A 44 -11.68 6.09 -13.25
N HIS A 45 -11.36 4.79 -13.25
CA HIS A 45 -10.46 4.16 -14.22
C HIS A 45 -11.22 3.05 -14.98
N PRO A 46 -11.39 3.19 -16.31
CA PRO A 46 -12.10 2.21 -17.12
C PRO A 46 -11.55 0.78 -16.95
N GLY A 47 -12.46 -0.18 -16.82
CA GLY A 47 -12.09 -1.59 -16.62
C GLY A 47 -11.67 -1.96 -15.19
N ILE A 48 -11.28 -1.00 -14.35
CA ILE A 48 -10.73 -1.27 -13.02
C ILE A 48 -11.73 -0.90 -11.90
N GLY A 49 -12.10 0.37 -11.78
CA GLY A 49 -12.88 0.86 -10.64
C GLY A 49 -12.52 2.29 -10.28
N HIS A 50 -12.67 2.65 -9.00
CA HIS A 50 -12.22 3.95 -8.49
C HIS A 50 -10.90 3.80 -7.74
N LEU A 51 -9.92 4.62 -8.11
CA LEU A 51 -8.57 4.63 -7.53
C LEU A 51 -8.26 6.04 -7.04
N TYR A 52 -7.66 6.14 -5.85
CA TYR A 52 -7.29 7.42 -5.26
C TYR A 52 -5.89 7.35 -4.66
N GLN A 53 -5.06 8.33 -4.97
CA GLN A 53 -3.75 8.52 -4.38
C GLN A 53 -3.69 9.87 -3.68
N LEU A 54 -3.38 9.81 -2.39
CA LEU A 54 -3.19 10.97 -1.53
C LEU A 54 -1.81 10.89 -0.89
N CYS A 55 -1.21 12.03 -0.58
CA CYS A 55 0.06 12.07 0.13
C CYS A 55 0.20 13.32 1.00
N ARG A 56 1.14 13.27 1.94
CA ARG A 56 1.65 14.42 2.68
C ARG A 56 3.16 14.33 2.82
N ILE A 57 3.78 15.48 3.06
CA ILE A 57 5.14 15.54 3.59
C ILE A 57 5.06 15.56 5.11
N SER A 58 5.79 14.66 5.77
CA SER A 58 5.97 14.66 7.22
C SER A 58 7.46 14.80 7.58
N ASP A 59 7.72 15.45 8.73
CA ASP A 59 9.05 15.75 9.25
C ASP A 59 10.02 16.39 8.22
N SER A 60 9.49 17.14 7.24
CA SER A 60 10.23 17.73 6.12
C SER A 60 11.12 16.76 5.34
N LYS A 61 10.82 15.45 5.37
CA LYS A 61 11.69 14.42 4.78
C LYS A 61 10.98 13.17 4.28
N PHE A 62 9.80 12.88 4.81
CA PHE A 62 9.06 11.69 4.46
C PHE A 62 7.88 12.01 3.56
N LEU A 63 7.77 11.29 2.46
CA LEU A 63 6.58 11.25 1.65
C LEU A 63 5.74 10.06 2.12
N GLU A 64 4.65 10.37 2.81
CA GLU A 64 3.66 9.38 3.22
C GLU A 64 2.58 9.30 2.15
N MET A 65 2.39 8.14 1.54
CA MET A 65 1.44 7.91 0.45
C MET A 65 0.35 6.94 0.88
N VAL A 66 -0.90 7.35 0.67
CA VAL A 66 -2.09 6.53 0.83
C VAL A 66 -2.69 6.23 -0.54
N SER A 67 -2.79 4.95 -0.87
CA SER A 67 -3.48 4.45 -2.06
C SER A 67 -4.80 3.80 -1.68
N VAL A 68 -5.88 4.13 -2.38
CA VAL A 68 -7.20 3.54 -2.14
C VAL A 68 -7.78 2.95 -3.41
N ASP A 69 -8.06 1.65 -3.35
CA ASP A 69 -8.62 0.89 -4.47
C ASP A 69 -10.04 0.43 -4.15
N ILE A 70 -11.00 0.86 -4.98
CA ILE A 70 -12.41 0.46 -4.93
C ILE A 70 -12.75 -0.20 -6.26
N LEU A 71 -12.41 -1.49 -6.35
CA LEU A 71 -12.47 -2.26 -7.59
C LEU A 71 -13.89 -2.73 -7.93
N ARG A 72 -14.16 -2.88 -9.22
CA ARG A 72 -15.39 -3.51 -9.75
C ARG A 72 -15.44 -4.99 -9.36
N GLY A 73 -16.64 -5.51 -9.10
CA GLY A 73 -16.85 -6.92 -8.71
C GLY A 73 -16.34 -7.26 -7.30
N ASP A 74 -15.69 -6.33 -6.62
CA ASP A 74 -15.24 -6.48 -5.25
C ASP A 74 -16.21 -5.79 -4.26
N ARG A 75 -16.08 -6.07 -2.96
CA ARG A 75 -16.78 -5.43 -1.85
C ARG A 75 -15.84 -4.70 -0.90
N TRP A 76 -14.53 -4.68 -1.16
CA TRP A 76 -13.55 -3.96 -0.33
C TRP A 76 -13.39 -2.50 -0.71
N ILE A 77 -13.08 -1.66 0.27
CA ILE A 77 -12.32 -0.42 0.08
C ILE A 77 -10.91 -0.77 0.55
N GLN A 78 -9.97 -0.94 -0.36
CA GLN A 78 -8.62 -1.36 0.01
C GLN A 78 -7.77 -0.11 0.24
N VAL A 79 -7.22 0.05 1.44
CA VAL A 79 -6.37 1.19 1.79
C VAL A 79 -4.94 0.68 2.00
N GLY A 80 -4.01 1.18 1.21
CA GLY A 80 -2.58 0.93 1.32
C GLY A 80 -1.84 2.17 1.82
N LEU A 81 -0.80 1.95 2.61
CA LEU A 81 0.13 2.96 3.10
C LEU A 81 1.56 2.59 2.69
N ASN A 82 2.29 3.55 2.14
CA ASN A 82 3.72 3.40 1.88
C ASN A 82 4.45 4.71 2.22
N ILE A 83 5.68 4.60 2.72
CA ILE A 83 6.44 5.74 3.21
C ILE A 83 7.84 5.74 2.60
N PHE A 84 8.21 6.88 2.02
CA PHE A 84 9.50 7.08 1.35
C PHE A 84 10.27 8.20 2.03
N LYS A 85 11.60 8.11 2.03
CA LYS A 85 12.48 9.21 2.43
C LYS A 85 12.97 9.93 1.18
N LEU A 86 12.53 11.17 0.98
CA LEU A 86 12.92 11.96 -0.19
C LEU A 86 14.35 12.50 -0.05
N THR A 87 15.12 12.41 -1.12
CA THR A 87 16.46 12.99 -1.24
C THR A 87 16.58 13.70 -2.60
N PRO A 88 16.85 15.02 -2.63
CA PRO A 88 16.95 15.91 -1.47
C PRO A 88 15.62 16.04 -0.70
N ALA A 89 15.70 16.54 0.53
CA ALA A 89 14.51 16.81 1.33
C ALA A 89 13.59 17.82 0.63
N VAL A 90 12.29 17.73 0.92
CA VAL A 90 11.25 18.55 0.32
C VAL A 90 10.49 19.21 1.47
N ASP A 91 10.32 20.52 1.38
CA ASP A 91 9.63 21.30 2.41
C ASP A 91 8.13 21.41 2.10
N ASP A 92 7.76 21.39 0.81
CA ASP A 92 6.38 21.51 0.35
C ASP A 92 6.02 20.46 -0.72
N ILE A 93 4.84 19.86 -0.56
CA ILE A 93 4.29 18.89 -1.49
C ILE A 93 4.10 19.47 -2.90
N GLU A 94 3.87 20.78 -3.02
CA GLU A 94 3.74 21.47 -4.32
C GLU A 94 5.01 21.36 -5.18
N GLN A 95 6.18 21.17 -4.57
CA GLN A 95 7.45 20.99 -5.30
C GLN A 95 7.47 19.69 -6.13
N LEU A 96 6.58 18.74 -5.82
CA LEU A 96 6.44 17.49 -6.55
C LEU A 96 5.45 17.58 -7.73
N GLN A 97 4.86 18.77 -7.95
CA GLN A 97 3.81 18.97 -8.95
C GLN A 97 4.32 18.67 -10.37
N GLY A 98 3.59 17.82 -11.09
CA GLY A 98 3.88 17.47 -12.48
C GLY A 98 4.98 16.43 -12.67
N LEU A 99 5.74 16.07 -11.63
CA LEU A 99 6.73 15.00 -11.68
C LEU A 99 6.05 13.63 -11.86
N SER A 100 6.76 12.68 -12.45
CA SER A 100 6.25 11.31 -12.59
C SER A 100 6.28 10.59 -11.24
N GLY A 101 5.12 10.16 -10.76
CA GLY A 101 4.98 9.41 -9.50
C GLY A 101 4.96 7.88 -9.68
N ILE A 102 5.15 7.39 -10.91
CA ILE A 102 4.93 5.97 -11.22
C ILE A 102 5.86 5.04 -10.44
N GLN A 103 7.10 5.48 -10.17
CA GLN A 103 8.09 4.64 -9.49
C GLN A 103 7.66 4.29 -8.07
N TYR A 104 6.91 5.15 -7.38
CA TYR A 104 6.40 4.87 -6.03
C TYR A 104 5.41 3.70 -5.98
N SER A 105 4.77 3.38 -7.11
CA SER A 105 3.72 2.36 -7.20
C SER A 105 4.21 1.02 -7.78
N ILE A 106 5.46 0.93 -8.26
CA ILE A 106 6.01 -0.29 -8.87
C ILE A 106 7.14 -0.88 -8.02
N PRO A 107 7.43 -2.18 -8.17
CA PRO A 107 8.58 -2.78 -7.50
C PRO A 107 9.90 -2.12 -7.93
N PRO A 108 10.87 -1.99 -7.02
CA PRO A 108 10.84 -2.52 -5.65
C PRO A 108 10.12 -1.64 -4.62
N ASN A 109 9.79 -0.39 -4.95
CA ASN A 109 9.17 0.56 -4.00
C ASN A 109 7.83 0.09 -3.44
N SER A 110 7.01 -0.55 -4.26
CA SER A 110 5.69 -1.04 -3.81
C SER A 110 5.76 -2.23 -2.85
N LEU A 111 6.93 -2.84 -2.66
CA LEU A 111 7.09 -4.04 -1.82
C LEU A 111 7.01 -3.73 -0.31
N THR A 112 7.16 -2.47 0.06
CA THR A 112 6.97 -1.96 1.44
C THR A 112 5.57 -1.38 1.65
N SER A 113 4.67 -1.46 0.67
CA SER A 113 3.29 -1.04 0.85
C SER A 113 2.59 -1.96 1.86
N MET A 114 1.90 -1.36 2.83
CA MET A 114 1.14 -2.06 3.87
C MET A 114 -0.35 -1.79 3.66
N ARG A 115 -1.14 -2.84 3.45
CA ARG A 115 -2.59 -2.75 3.48
C ARG A 115 -3.09 -2.71 4.92
N LEU A 116 -3.87 -1.68 5.24
CA LEU A 116 -4.38 -1.48 6.59
C LEU A 116 -5.25 -2.67 7.04
N HIS A 117 -5.08 -3.12 8.28
CA HIS A 117 -5.74 -4.29 8.89
C HIS A 117 -5.49 -5.66 8.25
N SER A 118 -4.70 -5.73 7.16
CA SER A 118 -4.40 -7.00 6.48
C SER A 118 -2.94 -7.39 6.68
N ASP A 119 -2.02 -6.44 6.52
CA ASP A 119 -0.57 -6.72 6.57
C ASP A 119 0.03 -6.42 7.96
N ASP A 120 -0.72 -5.76 8.84
CA ASP A 120 -0.31 -5.40 10.20
C ASP A 120 -0.68 -6.44 11.27
N ILE A 121 -1.37 -7.52 10.87
CA ILE A 121 -1.79 -8.60 11.76
C ILE A 121 -0.59 -9.24 12.45
N ARG A 122 -0.61 -9.28 13.79
CA ARG A 122 0.37 -10.05 14.58
C ARG A 122 -0.11 -11.49 14.71
N GLY A 123 0.71 -12.45 14.28
CA GLY A 123 0.46 -13.88 14.43
C GLY A 123 -0.18 -14.53 13.21
N ILE A 124 -0.70 -15.75 13.37
CA ILE A 124 -1.33 -16.49 12.28
C ILE A 124 -2.66 -15.80 11.91
N PRO A 125 -2.85 -15.36 10.65
CA PRO A 125 -4.01 -14.55 10.25
C PRO A 125 -5.36 -15.16 10.62
N LEU A 126 -5.50 -16.48 10.49
CA LEU A 126 -6.71 -17.23 10.84
C LEU A 126 -7.12 -17.11 12.31
N PHE A 127 -6.25 -16.69 13.22
CA PHE A 127 -6.58 -16.50 14.64
C PHE A 127 -6.65 -15.02 15.05
N SER A 128 -6.41 -14.10 14.11
CA SER A 128 -6.57 -12.68 14.39
C SER A 128 -8.02 -12.25 14.19
N CYS A 129 -8.56 -11.51 15.17
CA CYS A 129 -9.88 -10.91 15.03
C CYS A 129 -9.94 -9.94 13.84
N ASP A 130 -8.83 -9.30 13.48
CA ASP A 130 -8.76 -8.32 12.39
C ASP A 130 -8.92 -8.96 11.01
N PHE A 131 -8.30 -10.13 10.77
CA PHE A 131 -8.50 -10.90 9.55
C PHE A 131 -9.95 -11.38 9.39
N MET A 132 -10.57 -11.87 10.47
CA MET A 132 -11.96 -12.31 10.45
C MET A 132 -12.97 -11.14 10.38
N ALA A 133 -12.57 -9.95 10.82
CA ALA A 133 -13.46 -8.80 10.92
C ALA A 133 -13.82 -8.20 9.56
N ASP A 134 -13.10 -8.54 8.48
CA ASP A 134 -13.34 -8.05 7.13
C ASP A 134 -13.43 -6.49 7.15
N HIS A 135 -12.47 -5.83 7.81
CA HIS A 135 -12.62 -4.48 8.38
C HIS A 135 -13.13 -3.42 7.39
N HIS A 136 -12.59 -3.40 6.17
CA HIS A 136 -12.98 -2.47 5.10
C HIS A 136 -13.84 -3.11 4.00
N LYS A 137 -14.53 -4.21 4.30
CA LYS A 137 -15.42 -4.90 3.36
C LYS A 137 -16.88 -4.57 3.63
N LEU A 138 -17.65 -4.29 2.59
CA LEU A 138 -19.10 -4.19 2.68
C LEU A 138 -19.69 -5.60 2.81
N LYS A 139 -20.29 -5.91 3.96
CA LYS A 139 -20.88 -7.22 4.24
C LYS A 139 -22.26 -7.39 3.59
N TYR A 140 -22.66 -8.64 3.39
CA TYR A 140 -23.98 -8.98 2.85
C TYR A 140 -25.05 -8.81 3.92
N SER A 141 -26.30 -8.59 3.49
CA SER A 141 -27.45 -8.64 4.39
C SER A 141 -28.70 -9.06 3.61
N PHE A 142 -29.58 -9.80 4.28
CA PHE A 142 -30.82 -10.33 3.71
C PHE A 142 -31.96 -9.30 3.62
N THR A 143 -31.83 -8.17 4.33
CA THR A 143 -32.84 -7.10 4.35
C THR A 143 -32.21 -5.78 3.97
N LYS A 144 -33.00 -4.87 3.39
CA LYS A 144 -32.54 -3.52 3.03
C LYS A 144 -32.01 -2.76 4.25
N ASN A 145 -32.77 -2.74 5.35
CA ASN A 145 -32.35 -2.11 6.61
C ASN A 145 -31.06 -2.73 7.17
N GLY A 146 -30.91 -4.04 7.04
CA GLY A 146 -29.70 -4.74 7.45
C GLY A 146 -28.50 -4.35 6.59
N PHE A 147 -28.69 -4.17 5.28
CA PHE A 147 -27.65 -3.71 4.37
C PHE A 147 -27.24 -2.27 4.66
N GLU A 148 -28.19 -1.36 4.86
CA GLU A 148 -27.93 0.03 5.27
C GLU A 148 -27.13 0.10 6.59
N LYS A 149 -27.43 -0.78 7.55
CA LYS A 149 -26.60 -0.91 8.77
C LYS A 149 -25.16 -1.34 8.46
N GLN A 150 -24.93 -2.21 7.48
CA GLN A 150 -23.56 -2.58 7.06
C GLN A 150 -22.85 -1.43 6.35
N VAL A 151 -23.57 -0.65 5.53
CA VAL A 151 -23.06 0.56 4.89
C VAL A 151 -22.58 1.56 5.95
N ASN A 152 -23.41 1.85 6.96
CA ASN A 152 -23.05 2.77 8.04
C ASN A 152 -21.88 2.26 8.88
N LYS A 153 -21.81 0.95 9.16
CA LYS A 153 -20.68 0.35 9.86
C LYS A 153 -19.37 0.51 9.09
N LEU A 154 -19.38 0.24 7.78
CA LEU A 154 -18.21 0.43 6.93
C LEU A 154 -17.81 1.91 6.87
N SER A 155 -18.79 2.80 6.71
CA SER A 155 -18.57 4.25 6.68
C SER A 155 -17.87 4.76 7.94
N ASN A 156 -18.39 4.41 9.12
CA ASN A 156 -17.81 4.79 10.40
C ASN A 156 -16.40 4.22 10.62
N ARG A 157 -16.13 2.99 10.13
CA ARG A 157 -14.79 2.38 10.23
C ARG A 157 -13.78 3.10 9.37
N ILE A 158 -14.11 3.37 8.10
CA ILE A 158 -13.25 4.12 7.18
C ILE A 158 -12.96 5.50 7.76
N GLU A 159 -13.97 6.20 8.28
CA GLU A 159 -13.79 7.50 8.93
C GLU A 159 -12.85 7.40 10.14
N LYS A 160 -13.10 6.43 11.02
CA LYS A 160 -12.29 6.25 12.24
C LYS A 160 -10.84 5.94 11.91
N ASP A 161 -10.58 4.96 11.05
CA ASP A 161 -9.23 4.47 10.75
C ASP A 161 -8.40 5.54 10.03
N LEU A 162 -9.00 6.29 9.10
CA LEU A 162 -8.30 7.36 8.39
C LEU A 162 -8.11 8.61 9.27
N ASN A 163 -8.97 8.85 10.26
CA ASN A 163 -8.70 9.84 11.32
C ASN A 163 -7.62 9.37 12.30
N ASP A 164 -7.30 8.09 12.33
CA ASP A 164 -6.23 7.50 13.16
C ASP A 164 -5.06 6.98 12.30
N ILE A 165 -4.83 7.61 11.13
CA ILE A 165 -3.80 7.16 10.17
C ILE A 165 -2.39 7.12 10.79
N ASP A 166 -2.13 7.97 11.78
CA ASP A 166 -0.86 8.04 12.50
C ASP A 166 -0.55 6.74 13.28
N PHE A 167 -1.57 6.01 13.75
CA PHE A 167 -1.42 4.67 14.31
C PHE A 167 -0.84 3.69 13.26
N PHE A 168 -1.38 3.71 12.05
CA PHE A 168 -0.91 2.85 10.97
C PHE A 168 0.47 3.24 10.46
N ILE A 169 0.82 4.53 10.47
CA ILE A 169 2.17 5.01 10.14
C ILE A 169 3.19 4.48 11.15
N LYS A 170 2.90 4.57 12.44
CA LYS A 170 3.75 3.97 13.47
C LYS A 170 3.91 2.48 13.23
N ARG A 171 2.81 1.78 12.92
CA ARG A 171 2.82 0.35 12.64
C ARG A 171 3.64 0.00 11.40
N TRP A 172 3.57 0.81 10.36
CA TRP A 172 4.39 0.68 9.15
C TRP A 172 5.89 0.74 9.50
N HIS A 173 6.30 1.69 10.35
CA HIS A 173 7.69 1.80 10.81
C HIS A 173 8.16 0.64 11.70
N GLU A 174 7.24 -0.10 12.34
CA GLU A 174 7.58 -1.35 13.04
C GLU A 174 7.89 -2.50 12.07
N LEU A 175 7.38 -2.44 10.84
CA LEU A 175 7.51 -3.49 9.83
C LEU A 175 8.59 -3.19 8.79
N TYR A 176 8.74 -1.92 8.42
CA TYR A 176 9.54 -1.47 7.29
C TYR A 176 10.40 -0.26 7.64
N SER A 177 11.42 -0.04 6.81
CA SER A 177 12.22 1.19 6.82
C SER A 177 11.93 2.00 5.55
N PRO A 178 11.82 3.33 5.62
CA PRO A 178 11.59 4.17 4.45
C PRO A 178 12.70 3.99 3.40
N ILE A 179 12.30 3.63 2.19
CA ILE A 179 13.21 3.56 1.04
C ILE A 179 13.62 4.99 0.70
N LYS A 180 14.93 5.22 0.52
CA LYS A 180 15.45 6.51 0.08
C LYS A 180 15.25 6.66 -1.43
N THR A 181 14.57 7.71 -1.84
CA THR A 181 14.27 7.95 -3.25
C THR A 181 14.49 9.39 -3.66
N THR A 182 14.69 9.60 -4.96
CA THR A 182 14.51 10.92 -5.59
C THR A 182 13.03 11.33 -5.55
N TRP A 183 12.73 12.54 -6.01
CA TRP A 183 11.37 13.09 -6.09
C TRP A 183 10.47 12.38 -7.11
N GLU A 184 11.07 11.68 -8.07
CA GLU A 184 10.36 10.84 -9.05
C GLU A 184 10.27 9.37 -8.59
N GLY A 185 10.75 9.06 -7.38
CA GLY A 185 10.71 7.74 -6.77
C GLY A 185 11.82 6.78 -7.20
N PHE A 186 12.89 7.24 -7.87
CA PHE A 186 14.05 6.38 -8.14
C PHE A 186 14.86 6.14 -6.87
N ILE A 187 15.32 4.91 -6.64
CA ILE A 187 16.21 4.60 -5.51
C ILE A 187 17.59 5.19 -5.80
N GLU A 188 18.10 6.00 -4.88
CA GLU A 188 19.39 6.68 -5.03
C GLU A 188 20.54 5.66 -5.09
N GLY A 189 21.43 5.78 -6.08
CA GLY A 189 22.60 4.90 -6.23
C GLY A 189 22.28 3.44 -6.61
N PHE A 190 21.02 3.13 -6.93
CA PHE A 190 20.57 1.75 -7.13
C PHE A 190 21.38 0.97 -8.17
N GLU A 191 21.79 1.61 -9.26
CA GLU A 191 22.51 0.94 -10.35
C GLU A 191 23.95 0.54 -9.95
N SER A 192 24.60 1.30 -9.06
CA SER A 192 25.93 0.99 -8.58
C SER A 192 25.95 0.08 -7.34
N MET A 193 24.80 -0.22 -6.75
CA MET A 193 24.68 -1.10 -5.59
C MET A 193 24.86 -2.58 -5.96
N THR A 194 25.57 -3.30 -5.11
CA THR A 194 25.58 -4.77 -5.04
C THR A 194 24.20 -5.33 -4.68
N LEU A 195 23.98 -6.64 -4.89
CA LEU A 195 22.73 -7.29 -4.50
C LEU A 195 22.42 -7.12 -3.01
N ALA A 196 23.42 -7.24 -2.14
CA ALA A 196 23.25 -7.08 -0.69
C ALA A 196 22.80 -5.65 -0.33
N GLU A 197 23.41 -4.64 -0.96
CA GLU A 197 23.02 -3.24 -0.78
C GLU A 197 21.62 -2.96 -1.32
N ARG A 198 21.25 -3.51 -2.48
CA ARG A 198 19.89 -3.38 -3.04
C ARG A 198 18.85 -4.04 -2.13
N LEU A 199 19.13 -5.23 -1.60
CA LEU A 199 18.27 -5.92 -0.64
C LEU A 199 18.11 -5.11 0.66
N ALA A 200 19.18 -4.50 1.16
CA ALA A 200 19.14 -3.64 2.33
C ALA A 200 18.35 -2.36 2.05
N ALA A 201 18.60 -1.68 0.92
CA ALA A 201 17.94 -0.44 0.52
C ALA A 201 16.43 -0.60 0.29
N THR A 202 16.00 -1.78 -0.11
CA THR A 202 14.58 -2.11 -0.38
C THR A 202 13.89 -2.81 0.80
N GLY A 203 14.61 -3.11 1.88
CA GLY A 203 14.09 -3.86 3.03
C GLY A 203 13.77 -5.33 2.74
N LEU A 204 14.27 -5.89 1.64
CA LEU A 204 13.94 -7.23 1.16
C LEU A 204 14.84 -8.34 1.68
N THR A 205 15.90 -8.03 2.43
CA THR A 205 16.90 -9.01 2.88
C THR A 205 16.29 -10.28 3.48
N LYS A 206 15.37 -10.14 4.44
CA LYS A 206 14.72 -11.29 5.10
C LYS A 206 13.80 -12.07 4.15
N ARG A 207 13.09 -11.39 3.26
CA ARG A 207 12.20 -12.02 2.27
C ARG A 207 13.00 -12.84 1.27
N PHE A 208 14.11 -12.28 0.78
CA PHE A 208 15.02 -12.94 -0.13
C PHE A 208 15.66 -14.19 0.51
N GLU A 209 16.17 -14.08 1.74
CA GLU A 209 16.76 -15.22 2.46
C GLU A 209 15.76 -16.37 2.70
N ASN A 210 14.49 -16.03 2.97
CA ASN A 210 13.43 -17.02 3.09
C ASN A 210 13.06 -17.65 1.75
N ALA A 211 12.91 -16.85 0.69
CA ALA A 211 12.60 -17.30 -0.66
C ALA A 211 13.72 -18.22 -1.18
N ARG A 212 14.98 -17.84 -1.02
CA ARG A 212 16.14 -18.62 -1.48
C ARG A 212 16.14 -20.05 -0.94
N LYS A 213 15.61 -20.27 0.27
CA LYS A 213 15.57 -21.58 0.92
C LYS A 213 14.35 -22.44 0.51
N LYS A 214 13.26 -21.83 0.06
CA LYS A 214 11.94 -22.48 -0.03
C LYS A 214 11.23 -22.32 -1.38
N ASP A 215 11.57 -21.29 -2.14
CA ASP A 215 10.86 -20.85 -3.33
C ASP A 215 11.82 -20.20 -4.35
N LYS A 216 12.26 -21.01 -5.32
CA LYS A 216 13.15 -20.56 -6.39
C LYS A 216 12.50 -19.53 -7.32
N GLU A 217 11.19 -19.60 -7.52
CA GLU A 217 10.50 -18.66 -8.42
C GLU A 217 10.35 -17.29 -7.77
N GLU A 218 10.02 -17.23 -6.48
CA GLU A 218 10.04 -15.98 -5.73
C GLU A 218 11.44 -15.37 -5.66
N THR A 219 12.48 -16.21 -5.55
CA THR A 219 13.89 -15.75 -5.61
C THR A 219 14.18 -15.06 -6.93
N LYS A 220 13.85 -15.69 -8.06
CA LYS A 220 14.01 -15.08 -9.40
C LYS A 220 13.21 -13.80 -9.56
N ARG A 221 11.97 -13.75 -9.03
CA ARG A 221 11.15 -12.53 -9.07
C ARG A 221 11.80 -11.37 -8.31
N ILE A 222 12.36 -11.64 -7.12
CA ILE A 222 13.08 -10.62 -6.35
C ILE A 222 14.34 -10.17 -7.11
N LEU A 223 15.15 -11.08 -7.65
CA LEU A 223 16.34 -10.72 -8.44
C LEU A 223 15.96 -9.86 -9.65
N LYS A 224 14.88 -10.23 -10.36
CA LYS A 224 14.33 -9.47 -11.49
C LYS A 224 13.89 -8.07 -11.08
N TRP A 225 13.17 -7.92 -9.96
CA TRP A 225 12.80 -6.58 -9.44
C TRP A 225 14.02 -5.76 -9.05
N LEU A 226 15.05 -6.42 -8.53
CA LEU A 226 16.30 -5.79 -8.19
C LEU A 226 17.21 -5.55 -9.38
N LYS A 227 16.80 -5.89 -10.62
CA LYS A 227 17.62 -5.78 -11.83
C LYS A 227 19.00 -6.44 -11.67
N VAL A 228 19.03 -7.62 -11.06
CA VAL A 228 20.23 -8.45 -10.90
C VAL A 228 20.07 -9.68 -11.79
N ASP A 229 21.12 -10.05 -12.52
CA ASP A 229 21.10 -11.23 -13.40
C ASP A 229 20.81 -12.52 -12.62
N ASP A 230 20.13 -13.46 -13.28
CA ASP A 230 19.67 -14.72 -12.68
C ASP A 230 20.81 -15.66 -12.24
N SER A 231 22.07 -15.35 -12.57
CA SER A 231 23.26 -16.15 -12.20
C SER A 231 23.42 -16.35 -10.69
N PHE A 232 22.88 -15.44 -9.87
CA PHE A 232 22.88 -15.56 -8.40
C PHE A 232 21.86 -16.55 -7.83
N ALA A 233 20.89 -17.00 -8.64
CA ALA A 233 19.91 -18.01 -8.22
C ALA A 233 20.53 -19.42 -8.09
N ASP A 234 21.66 -19.66 -8.76
CA ASP A 234 22.29 -20.99 -8.88
C ASP A 234 23.58 -21.19 -8.05
N GLU A 235 24.11 -20.15 -7.37
CA GLU A 235 25.32 -20.24 -6.50
C GLU A 235 25.06 -20.95 -5.15
N GLY A 236 24.23 -21.98 -5.14
CA GLY A 236 23.82 -22.78 -3.98
C GLY A 236 24.73 -23.97 -3.67
N LYS A 237 26.03 -23.93 -4.00
CA LYS A 237 27.03 -24.90 -3.51
C LYS A 237 28.43 -24.27 -3.42
N SER A 238 28.59 -23.24 -2.59
CA SER A 238 29.85 -22.82 -1.95
C SER A 238 29.84 -21.31 -1.84
N ASN A 239 29.40 -20.80 -0.69
CA ASN A 239 30.15 -19.85 0.11
C ASN A 239 29.21 -19.36 1.21
N SER A 240 29.50 -19.84 2.42
CA SER A 240 29.16 -19.16 3.66
C SER A 240 29.52 -17.67 3.52
N PHE A 241 28.54 -16.78 3.66
CA PHE A 241 28.80 -15.37 3.94
C PHE A 241 29.64 -15.30 5.23
N GLN A 242 30.92 -15.00 5.09
CA GLN A 242 31.74 -14.58 6.22
C GLN A 242 31.32 -13.14 6.56
N VAL A 243 30.86 -12.98 7.79
CA VAL A 243 30.67 -11.69 8.44
C VAL A 243 32.06 -11.10 8.71
N LEU A 244 32.32 -9.90 8.18
CA LEU A 244 33.33 -8.97 8.67
C LEU A 244 32.63 -7.66 9.02
#